data_AF-A0AA97DX35-F1
#
_entry.id   AF-A0AA97DX35-F1
#
_cell.length_a   1.000
_cell.length_b   1.000
_cell.length_c   1.000
_cell.angle_alpha   90.00
_cell.angle_beta   90.00
_cell.angle_gamma   90.00
#
_symmetry.space_group_name_H-M   'P 1'
#
loop_
_entity.id
_entity.type
_entity.pdbx_description
1 polymer ?
#
loop_
_entity_poly.entity_id
_entity_poly.type
_entity_poly.pdbx_seq_one_letter_code
_entity_poly.pdbx_strand_id
1 'polypeptide(L)'
;MVALKENIDMENSRHKKGYEEAIARLSKEGATSSQTLPASAVVNKLIHALESPRPRARYYVTLPTYGAVLMRRVLPTCLLDWVMRRQGA
;
A
#
# COMPACT_ATOMS: atom_id res chain seq x y z
N MET A 1 2.85 -14.13 11.60
CA MET A 1 4.28 -14.38 11.91
C MET A 1 4.59 -15.85 12.24
N VAL A 2 3.65 -16.62 12.80
CA VAL A 2 3.88 -18.02 13.22
C VAL A 2 4.22 -18.93 12.02
N ALA A 3 3.40 -18.93 10.97
CA ALA A 3 3.59 -19.80 9.81
C ALA A 3 4.91 -19.59 9.03
N LEU A 4 5.45 -18.36 9.03
CA LEU A 4 6.71 -18.05 8.33
C LEU A 4 7.92 -18.69 9.04
N LYS A 5 7.92 -18.67 10.38
CA LYS A 5 8.99 -19.24 11.20
C LYS A 5 8.98 -20.77 11.19
N GLU A 6 7.80 -21.37 11.05
CA GLU A 6 7.62 -22.82 11.09
C GLU A 6 7.97 -23.52 9.76
N ASN A 7 7.88 -22.83 8.63
CA ASN A 7 8.01 -23.46 7.30
C ASN A 7 9.27 -23.04 6.53
N ILE A 8 10.05 -22.08 7.02
CA ILE A 8 11.22 -21.54 6.30
C ILE A 8 12.46 -21.68 7.17
N ASP A 9 13.40 -22.49 6.71
CA ASP A 9 14.72 -22.62 7.33
C ASP A 9 15.60 -21.42 6.91
N MET A 10 15.58 -20.39 7.75
CA MET A 10 16.23 -19.10 7.48
C MET A 10 17.74 -19.12 7.76
N GLU A 11 18.24 -20.07 8.54
CA GLU A 11 19.66 -20.12 8.90
C GLU A 11 20.54 -20.62 7.76
N ASN A 12 20.04 -21.58 6.96
CA ASN A 12 20.77 -22.19 5.85
C ASN A 12 20.41 -21.61 4.47
N SER A 13 19.54 -20.60 4.39
CA SER A 13 19.11 -20.04 3.11
C SER A 13 20.08 -19.00 2.57
N ARG A 14 20.34 -19.05 1.26
CA ARG A 14 21.12 -18.04 0.51
C ARG A 14 20.57 -16.61 0.68
N HIS A 15 19.29 -16.47 1.01
CA HIS A 15 18.62 -15.19 1.21
C HIS A 15 18.49 -14.78 2.69
N LYS A 16 19.26 -15.39 3.60
CA LYS A 16 19.25 -15.12 5.05
C LYS A 16 19.19 -13.62 5.38
N LYS A 17 20.10 -12.82 4.81
CA LYS A 17 20.12 -11.36 5.01
C LYS A 17 18.81 -10.67 4.60
N GLY A 18 18.22 -11.09 3.48
CA GLY A 18 16.95 -10.53 3.01
C GLY A 18 15.76 -10.91 3.91
N TYR A 19 15.78 -12.13 4.45
CA TYR A 19 14.76 -12.56 5.43
C TYR A 19 14.91 -11.82 6.75
N GLU A 20 16.13 -11.61 7.25
CA GLU A 20 16.40 -10.85 8.48
C GLU A 20 15.90 -9.40 8.36
N GLU A 21 16.18 -8.73 7.24
CA GLU A 21 15.66 -7.37 6.96
C GLU A 21 14.14 -7.33 6.83
N ALA A 22 13.55 -8.31 6.15
CA ALA A 22 12.10 -8.42 6.02
C ALA A 22 11.44 -8.64 7.39
N ILE A 23 11.97 -9.55 8.21
CA ILE A 23 11.46 -9.82 9.56
C ILE A 23 11.63 -8.59 10.45
N ALA A 24 12.74 -7.87 10.37
CA ALA A 24 12.94 -6.63 11.11
C ALA A 24 11.93 -5.54 10.70
N ARG A 25 11.56 -5.47 9.42
CA ARG A 25 10.50 -4.57 8.92
C ARG A 25 9.10 -5.00 9.37
N LEU A 26 8.78 -6.29 9.25
CA LEU A 26 7.47 -6.87 9.56
C LEU A 26 7.21 -6.97 11.07
N SER A 27 8.25 -7.11 11.89
CA SER A 27 8.13 -7.21 13.36
C SER A 27 8.09 -5.85 14.05
N LYS A 28 8.34 -4.75 13.33
CA LYS A 28 8.11 -3.40 13.87
C LYS A 28 6.60 -3.18 13.99
N GLU A 29 6.10 -3.21 15.23
CA GLU A 29 4.75 -2.78 15.56
C GLU A 29 4.66 -1.25 15.40
N GLY A 30 3.97 -0.83 14.35
CA GLY A 30 3.77 0.57 14.01
C GLY A 30 3.34 0.72 12.56
N ALA A 31 2.64 1.82 12.25
CA ALA A 31 2.16 2.11 10.90
C ALA A 31 3.33 2.04 9.90
N THR A 32 3.43 0.91 9.20
CA THR A 32 4.58 0.56 8.36
C THR A 32 4.71 1.48 7.13
N SER A 33 3.68 2.31 6.90
CA SER A 33 3.76 3.49 6.05
C SER A 33 2.80 4.59 6.54
N SER A 34 3.17 5.86 6.36
CA SER A 34 2.26 7.01 6.54
C SER A 34 1.03 6.95 5.63
N GLN A 35 1.07 6.11 4.59
CA GLN A 35 0.01 5.93 3.61
C GLN A 35 -0.95 4.78 3.93
N THR A 36 -0.64 3.92 4.91
CA THR A 36 -1.55 2.87 5.38
C THR A 36 -2.56 3.47 6.35
N LEU A 37 -3.74 3.79 5.81
CA LEU A 37 -4.91 4.12 6.62
C LEU A 37 -5.39 2.87 7.38
N PRO A 38 -5.99 3.05 8.58
CA PRO A 38 -6.56 1.95 9.34
C PRO A 38 -7.74 1.31 8.59
N ALA A 39 -8.02 0.04 8.87
CA ALA A 39 -9.10 -0.72 8.24
C ALA A 39 -10.48 -0.04 8.38
N SER A 40 -10.69 0.74 9.43
CA SER A 40 -11.90 1.55 9.65
C SER A 40 -12.17 2.56 8.54
N ALA A 41 -11.14 3.12 7.90
CA ALA A 41 -11.30 4.06 6.79
C ALA A 41 -11.93 3.40 5.55
N VAL A 42 -11.62 2.11 5.32
CA VAL A 42 -12.21 1.32 4.23
C VAL A 42 -13.68 1.02 4.55
N VAL A 43 -13.98 0.61 5.79
CA VAL A 43 -15.34 0.27 6.23
C VAL A 43 -16.29 1.46 6.09
N ASN A 44 -15.87 2.66 6.49
CA ASN A 44 -16.68 3.87 6.35
C ASN A 44 -17.04 4.17 4.88
N LYS A 45 -16.08 3.97 3.96
CA LYS A 45 -16.33 4.14 2.52
C LYS A 45 -17.26 3.07 1.96
N LEU A 46 -17.17 1.84 2.48
CA LEU A 46 -18.04 0.74 2.09
C LEU A 46 -19.49 0.98 2.52
N ILE A 47 -19.71 1.35 3.78
CA ILE A 47 -21.05 1.69 4.30
C ILE A 47 -21.66 2.82 3.45
N HIS A 48 -20.90 3.88 3.21
CA HIS A 48 -21.36 4.98 2.37
C HIS A 48 -21.68 4.55 0.92
N ALA A 49 -20.96 3.57 0.37
CA ALA A 49 -21.25 3.05 -0.97
C ALA A 49 -22.54 2.22 -1.00
N LEU A 50 -22.84 1.48 0.07
CA LEU A 50 -24.02 0.63 0.18
C LEU A 50 -25.30 1.42 0.51
N GLU A 51 -25.19 2.45 1.34
CA GLU A 51 -26.33 3.28 1.77
C GLU A 51 -26.67 4.43 0.80
N SER A 52 -25.83 4.66 -0.22
CA SER A 52 -26.06 5.76 -1.15
C SER A 52 -27.21 5.46 -2.12
N PRO A 53 -28.20 6.35 -2.28
CA PRO A 53 -29.29 6.17 -3.25
C PRO A 53 -28.82 6.23 -4.72
N ARG A 54 -27.59 6.69 -4.99
CA ARG A 54 -26.94 6.64 -6.31
C ARG A 54 -25.47 6.23 -6.15
N PRO A 55 -25.19 4.91 -6.04
CA PRO A 55 -23.83 4.42 -5.81
C PRO A 55 -22.90 4.77 -6.98
N ARG A 56 -21.68 5.24 -6.65
CA ARG A 56 -20.65 5.55 -7.65
C ARG A 56 -19.80 4.32 -7.93
N ALA A 57 -19.35 4.15 -9.18
CA ALA A 57 -18.51 3.01 -9.55
C ALA A 57 -17.13 2.98 -8.85
N ARG A 58 -16.65 4.09 -8.28
CA ARG A 58 -15.31 4.20 -7.66
C ARG A 58 -15.37 5.09 -6.43
N TYR A 59 -14.95 4.56 -5.27
CA TYR A 59 -14.80 5.29 -4.01
C TYR A 59 -13.35 5.27 -3.56
N TYR A 60 -12.66 6.39 -3.73
CA TYR A 60 -11.27 6.52 -3.30
C TYR A 60 -11.20 6.61 -1.77
N VAL A 61 -10.29 5.82 -1.19
CA VAL A 61 -10.15 5.67 0.26
C VAL A 61 -8.93 6.42 0.77
N THR A 62 -7.83 6.41 0.00
CA THR A 62 -6.54 6.96 0.44
C THR A 62 -6.22 8.29 -0.23
N LEU A 63 -5.69 9.24 0.54
CA LEU A 63 -5.16 10.53 0.05
C LEU A 63 -4.21 10.40 -1.15
N PRO A 64 -3.23 9.46 -1.18
CA PRO A 64 -2.40 9.27 -2.37
C PRO A 64 -3.21 8.91 -3.63
N THR A 65 -4.34 8.22 -3.50
CA THR A 65 -5.18 7.91 -4.67
C THR A 65 -5.83 9.16 -5.26
N TYR A 66 -6.29 10.08 -4.41
CA TYR A 66 -6.80 11.37 -4.88
C TYR A 66 -5.71 12.20 -5.57
N GLY A 67 -4.50 12.23 -4.99
CA GLY A 67 -3.35 12.89 -5.60
C GLY A 67 -2.97 12.30 -6.96
N ALA A 68 -2.96 10.98 -7.09
CA ALA A 68 -2.66 10.29 -8.34
C ALA A 68 -3.69 10.59 -9.44
N VAL A 69 -4.98 10.64 -9.10
CA VAL A 69 -6.06 10.99 -10.05
C VAL A 69 -5.95 12.45 -10.49
N LEU A 70 -5.64 13.36 -9.57
CA LEU A 70 -5.43 14.77 -9.90
C LEU A 70 -4.19 14.95 -10.79
N MET A 71 -3.07 14.29 -10.45
CA MET A 71 -1.87 14.26 -11.30
C MET A 71 -2.21 13.75 -12.69
N ARG A 72 -2.92 12.62 -12.82
CA ARG A 72 -3.29 12.09 -14.14
C ARG A 72 -4.16 13.05 -14.96
N ARG A 73 -4.89 13.95 -14.30
CA ARG A 73 -5.79 14.91 -14.98
C ARG A 73 -5.12 16.23 -15.32
N VAL A 74 -4.09 16.64 -14.59
CA VAL A 74 -3.39 17.92 -14.75
C VAL A 74 -2.02 17.77 -15.41
N LEU A 75 -1.31 16.66 -15.16
CA LEU A 75 0.02 16.41 -15.72
C LEU A 75 -0.07 15.73 -17.10
N PRO A 76 0.75 16.18 -18.07
CA PRO A 76 1.03 15.43 -19.28
C PRO A 76 1.68 14.08 -18.95
N THR A 77 1.44 13.07 -19.79
CA THR A 77 1.98 11.71 -19.66
C THR A 77 3.51 11.70 -19.46
N CYS A 78 4.24 12.61 -20.11
CA CYS A 78 5.70 12.70 -20.01
C CYS A 78 6.20 13.03 -18.59
N LEU A 79 5.50 13.89 -17.85
CA LEU A 79 5.87 14.22 -16.47
C LEU A 79 5.56 13.08 -15.51
N LEU A 80 4.46 12.36 -15.75
CA LEU A 80 4.07 11.18 -14.98
C LEU A 80 5.12 10.07 -15.14
N ASP A 81 5.56 9.82 -16.37
CA ASP A 81 6.63 8.85 -16.66
C ASP A 81 7.96 9.25 -16.03
N TRP A 82 8.29 10.54 -15.99
CA TRP A 82 9.50 11.02 -15.32
C TRP A 82 9.47 10.79 -13.80
N VAL A 83 8.34 11.08 -13.14
CA VAL A 83 8.16 10.83 -11.71
C VAL A 83 8.20 9.32 -11.40
N MET A 84 7.57 8.50 -12.25
CA MET A 84 7.60 7.03 -12.10
C MET A 84 9.02 6.47 -12.23
N ARG A 85 9.80 6.94 -13.21
CA ARG A 85 11.22 6.57 -13.37
C ARG A 85 12.06 6.93 -12.15
N ARG A 86 11.73 8.03 -11.47
CA ARG A 86 12.43 8.48 -10.25
C ARG A 86 12.13 7.64 -9.01
N GLN A 87 10.98 6.97 -8.95
CA GLN A 87 10.64 6.08 -7.82
C GLN A 87 11.19 4.65 -7.99
N GLY A 88 11.71 4.30 -9.17
CA GLY A 88 12.27 2.98 -9.47
C GLY A 88 13.79 2.83 -9.27
N ALA A 89 14.43 3.77 -8.56
CA ALA A 89 15.87 3.76 -8.27
C ALA A 89 16.13 3.71 -6.76
#